data_AF-A0A943LCQ7-F1
#
_entry.id   AF-A0A943LCQ7-F1
#
_cell.length_a   1.000
_cell.length_b   1.000
_cell.length_c   1.000
_cell.angle_alpha   90.00
_cell.angle_beta   90.00
_cell.angle_gamma   90.00
#
_symmetry.space_group_name_H-M   'P 1'
#
loop_
_entity.id
_entity.type
_entity.pdbx_description
1 polymer ?
#
loop_
_entity_poly.entity_id
_entity_poly.type
_entity_poly.pdbx_seq_one_letter_code
_entity_poly.pdbx_strand_id
1 'polypeptide(L)'
;MDILEEVIKTLIQINVSKYIAAFMIVLIALIFNRYVITRIFDYIIRLAKKTKNLADDSLAWSLEKPIKLYIALYSVYASLIIIDFDELNFNSFTSDRIKRLFIVIVICYFFYNLTLENSFLYSKLKKNDIVFPFVSIVIRLLIVIIGVSCIAREFGFTGFIAGLGISGVAFALMAQDAFSNLFGGMIIVLDRPFAKGDWIQTPQIEGIVEDITFRSTKVRTFTMSVATIPNSKLANEEIINWSERRLRRIHFKFTIKSNTPIKKIRSLLDKIKEYLNNHEKIDKDLIIVSFNDLSNMGYGVFMYFYTNEMNFIKYEELREEINIRILEMVEEEEVELMFMFNFAAMNNNNNSNNNNAVSNLREKCQEIESMKKINEELGRNR
;
A
#
# COMPACT_ATOMS: atom_id res chain seq x y z
N MET A 1 -24.77 -18.03 -53.48
CA MET A 1 -25.25 -17.24 -54.64
C MET A 1 -26.75 -17.03 -54.51
N ASP A 2 -27.49 -18.08 -54.14
CA ASP A 2 -28.96 -18.09 -53.97
C ASP A 2 -29.52 -17.04 -53.00
N ILE A 3 -28.92 -16.84 -51.82
CA ILE A 3 -29.37 -15.83 -50.83
C ILE A 3 -29.27 -14.41 -51.41
N LEU A 4 -28.21 -14.12 -52.18
CA LEU A 4 -27.99 -12.78 -52.73
C LEU A 4 -29.00 -12.49 -53.84
N GLU A 5 -29.31 -13.47 -54.69
CA GLU A 5 -30.34 -13.33 -55.73
C GLU A 5 -31.75 -13.22 -55.15
N GLU A 6 -32.05 -13.96 -54.08
CA GLU A 6 -33.33 -13.88 -53.37
C GLU A 6 -33.50 -12.50 -52.73
N VAL A 7 -32.49 -11.98 -52.04
CA VAL A 7 -32.47 -10.62 -51.49
C VAL A 7 -32.65 -9.57 -52.58
N ILE A 8 -31.95 -9.69 -53.72
CA ILE A 8 -32.07 -8.73 -54.82
C ILE A 8 -33.49 -8.74 -55.40
N LYS A 9 -34.12 -9.91 -55.57
CA LYS A 9 -35.50 -10.02 -56.04
C LYS A 9 -36.49 -9.39 -55.07
N THR A 10 -36.33 -9.63 -53.77
CA THR A 10 -37.19 -9.03 -52.74
C THR A 10 -37.01 -7.52 -52.68
N LEU A 11 -35.78 -7.01 -52.79
CA LEU A 11 -35.48 -5.58 -52.84
C LEU A 11 -36.13 -4.87 -54.05
N ILE A 12 -36.16 -5.52 -55.22
CA ILE A 12 -36.78 -4.98 -56.43
C ILE A 12 -38.32 -4.95 -56.34
N GLN A 13 -38.93 -5.82 -55.53
CA GLN A 13 -40.38 -5.84 -55.30
C GLN A 13 -40.88 -4.74 -54.35
N ILE A 14 -39.98 -4.07 -53.63
CA ILE A 14 -40.34 -2.99 -52.71
C ILE A 14 -40.72 -1.74 -53.51
N ASN A 15 -41.86 -1.14 -53.15
CA ASN A 15 -42.33 0.10 -53.76
C ASN A 15 -41.28 1.22 -53.69
N VAL A 16 -41.02 1.88 -54.82
CA VAL A 16 -40.08 3.01 -54.93
C VAL A 16 -40.40 4.13 -53.91
N SER A 17 -41.67 4.31 -53.56
CA SER A 17 -42.10 5.26 -52.53
C SER A 17 -41.51 4.98 -51.13
N LYS A 18 -41.28 3.71 -50.76
CA LYS A 18 -40.65 3.33 -49.48
C LYS A 18 -39.18 3.72 -49.45
N TYR A 19 -38.46 3.52 -50.56
CA TYR A 19 -37.06 3.96 -50.69
C TYR A 19 -36.91 5.48 -50.64
N ILE A 20 -37.83 6.21 -51.28
CA ILE A 20 -37.86 7.69 -51.22
C ILE A 20 -38.14 8.15 -49.79
N ALA A 21 -39.10 7.54 -49.10
CA ALA A 21 -39.42 7.87 -47.70
C ALA A 21 -38.24 7.60 -46.75
N ALA A 22 -37.59 6.45 -46.90
CA ALA A 22 -36.38 6.07 -46.18
C ALA A 22 -35.23 7.07 -46.36
N PHE A 23 -34.94 7.44 -47.63
CA PHE A 23 -33.93 8.44 -47.95
C PHE A 23 -34.25 9.80 -47.34
N MET A 24 -35.52 10.24 -47.43
CA MET A 24 -35.97 11.50 -46.85
C MET A 24 -35.80 11.55 -45.33
N ILE A 25 -36.05 10.45 -44.61
CA ILE A 25 -35.86 10.39 -43.15
C ILE A 25 -34.40 10.56 -42.76
N VAL A 26 -33.50 9.86 -43.44
CA VAL A 26 -32.06 10.01 -43.19
C VAL A 26 -31.61 11.43 -43.52
N LEU A 27 -32.06 11.99 -44.64
CA LEU A 27 -31.72 13.35 -45.05
C LEU A 27 -32.22 14.39 -44.03
N ILE A 28 -33.47 14.28 -43.59
CA ILE A 28 -34.06 15.15 -42.57
C ILE A 28 -33.28 15.03 -41.26
N ALA A 29 -32.91 13.82 -40.83
CA ALA A 29 -32.14 13.62 -39.61
C ALA A 29 -30.73 14.24 -39.68
N LEU A 30 -30.05 14.16 -40.84
CA LEU A 30 -28.75 14.80 -41.05
C LEU A 30 -28.85 16.33 -41.03
N ILE A 31 -29.90 16.89 -41.65
CA ILE A 31 -30.18 18.34 -41.61
C ILE A 31 -30.50 18.76 -40.18
N PHE A 32 -31.34 18.02 -39.47
CA PHE A 32 -31.71 18.26 -38.07
C PHE A 32 -30.48 18.22 -37.16
N ASN A 33 -29.61 17.23 -37.32
CA ASN A 33 -28.34 17.14 -36.61
C ASN A 33 -27.44 18.36 -36.85
N ARG A 34 -27.34 18.80 -38.12
CA ARG A 34 -26.49 19.94 -38.49
C ARG A 34 -27.00 21.25 -37.89
N TYR A 35 -28.29 21.54 -37.97
CA TYR A 35 -28.85 22.84 -37.61
C TYR A 35 -29.44 22.92 -36.21
N VAL A 36 -30.22 21.92 -35.79
CA VAL A 36 -30.97 21.95 -34.52
C VAL A 36 -30.10 21.48 -33.38
N ILE A 37 -29.53 20.27 -33.49
CA ILE A 37 -28.72 19.69 -32.40
C ILE A 37 -27.48 20.54 -32.13
N THR A 38 -26.76 20.98 -33.16
CA THR A 38 -25.61 21.89 -32.97
C THR A 38 -26.02 23.16 -32.21
N ARG A 39 -27.14 23.80 -32.59
CA ARG A 39 -27.60 25.02 -31.89
C ARG A 39 -28.03 24.77 -30.45
N ILE A 40 -28.71 23.65 -30.19
CA ILE A 40 -29.10 23.26 -28.83
C ILE A 40 -27.86 23.06 -27.97
N PHE A 41 -26.87 22.32 -28.46
CA PHE A 41 -25.63 22.09 -27.71
C PHE A 41 -24.80 23.37 -27.54
N ASP A 42 -24.74 24.23 -28.56
CA ASP A 42 -24.13 25.56 -28.41
C ASP A 42 -24.80 26.38 -27.30
N TYR A 43 -26.13 26.28 -27.17
CA TYR A 43 -26.88 26.94 -26.09
C TYR A 43 -26.60 26.29 -24.73
N ILE A 44 -26.62 24.96 -24.64
CA ILE A 44 -26.33 24.20 -23.41
C ILE A 44 -24.90 24.50 -22.93
N ILE A 45 -23.91 24.51 -23.83
CA ILE A 45 -22.51 24.83 -23.49
C ILE A 45 -22.39 26.27 -22.98
N ARG A 46 -23.14 27.23 -23.53
CA ARG A 46 -23.16 28.62 -23.01
C ARG A 46 -23.78 28.71 -21.61
N LEU A 47 -24.73 27.84 -21.29
CA LEU A 47 -25.31 27.77 -19.94
C LEU A 47 -24.35 27.07 -18.97
N ALA A 48 -23.73 25.97 -19.38
CA ALA A 48 -22.75 25.24 -18.59
C ALA A 48 -21.58 26.14 -18.16
N LYS A 49 -21.09 27.00 -19.06
CA LYS A 49 -20.01 27.96 -18.78
C LYS A 49 -20.34 29.00 -17.72
N LYS A 50 -21.63 29.20 -17.42
CA LYS A 50 -22.09 30.12 -16.36
C LYS A 50 -22.11 29.43 -14.99
N THR A 51 -22.03 28.11 -14.96
CA THR A 51 -21.98 27.33 -13.72
C THR A 51 -20.56 27.31 -13.16
N LYS A 52 -20.42 27.32 -11.82
CA LYS A 52 -19.11 27.22 -11.16
C LYS A 52 -18.48 25.82 -11.24
N ASN A 53 -19.22 24.83 -11.74
CA ASN A 53 -18.83 23.43 -11.74
C ASN A 53 -18.13 23.05 -13.05
N LEU A 54 -16.84 22.71 -12.98
CA LEU A 54 -16.02 22.29 -14.13
C LEU A 54 -16.52 21.00 -14.80
N ALA A 55 -17.36 20.22 -14.11
CA ALA A 55 -17.97 19.00 -14.66
C ALA A 55 -19.02 19.29 -15.74
N ASP A 56 -19.75 20.39 -15.60
CA ASP A 56 -20.93 20.67 -16.44
C ASP A 56 -20.51 21.02 -17.86
N ASP A 57 -19.43 21.78 -18.02
CA ASP A 57 -18.83 22.15 -19.31
C ASP A 57 -18.35 20.92 -20.07
N SER A 58 -17.67 20.02 -19.37
CA SER A 58 -17.19 18.78 -19.97
C SER A 58 -18.33 17.87 -20.40
N LEU A 59 -19.34 17.68 -19.54
CA LEU A 59 -20.44 16.77 -19.83
C LEU A 59 -21.22 17.24 -21.06
N ALA A 60 -21.46 18.55 -21.16
CA ALA A 60 -22.11 19.15 -22.32
C ALA A 60 -21.32 18.88 -23.62
N TRP A 61 -19.99 19.02 -23.59
CA TRP A 61 -19.15 18.77 -24.77
C TRP A 61 -19.05 17.27 -25.13
N SER A 62 -18.99 16.39 -24.13
CA SER A 62 -18.92 14.95 -24.34
C SER A 62 -20.23 14.34 -24.86
N LEU A 63 -21.38 14.98 -24.61
CA LEU A 63 -22.72 14.51 -25.02
C LEU A 63 -23.11 14.89 -26.46
N GLU A 64 -22.55 15.96 -27.02
CA GLU A 64 -22.94 16.47 -28.34
C GLU A 64 -22.74 15.43 -29.45
N LYS A 65 -21.52 14.88 -29.56
CA LYS A 65 -21.17 13.94 -30.63
C LYS A 65 -21.93 12.61 -30.52
N PRO A 66 -22.08 11.98 -29.34
CA PRO A 66 -22.88 10.77 -29.17
C PRO A 66 -24.36 10.97 -29.49
N ILE A 67 -24.95 12.11 -29.15
CA ILE A 67 -26.36 12.37 -29.48
C ILE A 67 -26.55 12.57 -30.98
N LYS A 68 -25.64 13.29 -31.66
CA LYS A 68 -25.65 13.37 -33.13
C LYS A 68 -25.52 11.99 -33.78
N LEU A 69 -24.63 11.15 -33.25
CA LEU A 69 -24.45 9.77 -33.70
C LEU A 69 -25.72 8.93 -33.47
N TYR A 70 -26.36 9.04 -32.31
CA TYR A 70 -27.61 8.34 -32.00
C TYR A 70 -28.72 8.71 -32.97
N ILE A 71 -28.93 10.01 -33.23
CA ILE A 71 -29.97 10.47 -34.16
C ILE A 71 -29.69 9.97 -35.57
N ALA A 72 -28.43 10.00 -36.01
CA ALA A 72 -28.04 9.47 -37.32
C ALA A 72 -28.33 7.96 -37.41
N LEU A 73 -27.87 7.17 -36.43
CA LEU A 73 -28.09 5.72 -36.40
C LEU A 73 -29.57 5.35 -36.25
N TYR A 74 -30.33 6.07 -35.44
CA TYR A 74 -31.76 5.87 -35.29
C TYR A 74 -32.51 6.19 -36.60
N SER A 75 -32.08 7.21 -37.35
CA SER A 75 -32.67 7.51 -38.66
C SER A 75 -32.44 6.38 -39.68
N VAL A 76 -31.27 5.73 -39.63
CA VAL A 76 -30.98 4.53 -40.42
C VAL A 76 -31.87 3.37 -39.98
N TYR A 77 -32.02 3.15 -38.67
CA TYR A 77 -32.94 2.13 -38.14
C TYR A 77 -34.41 2.37 -38.57
N ALA A 78 -34.90 3.60 -38.45
CA ALA A 78 -36.26 3.96 -38.89
C ALA A 78 -36.45 3.76 -40.41
N SER A 79 -35.42 4.07 -41.20
CA SER A 79 -35.39 3.77 -42.64
C SER A 79 -35.47 2.27 -42.92
N LEU A 80 -34.80 1.42 -42.12
CA LEU A 80 -34.88 -0.05 -42.27
C LEU A 80 -36.28 -0.58 -41.95
N ILE A 81 -36.96 -0.02 -40.95
CA ILE A 81 -38.35 -0.40 -40.64
C ILE A 81 -39.29 -0.09 -41.82
N ILE A 82 -39.16 1.08 -42.44
CA ILE A 82 -40.06 1.51 -43.54
C ILE A 82 -39.90 0.67 -44.81
N ILE A 83 -38.69 0.14 -45.03
CA ILE A 83 -38.38 -0.77 -46.14
C ILE A 83 -38.85 -2.20 -45.80
N ASP A 84 -39.42 -2.43 -44.62
CA ASP A 84 -39.79 -3.76 -44.11
C ASP A 84 -38.60 -4.72 -44.13
N PHE A 85 -37.44 -4.25 -43.63
CA PHE A 85 -36.18 -4.98 -43.66
C PHE A 85 -36.28 -6.40 -43.07
N ASP A 86 -37.16 -6.63 -42.10
CA ASP A 86 -37.37 -7.95 -41.50
C ASP A 86 -38.00 -8.97 -42.48
N GLU A 87 -38.70 -8.51 -43.54
CA GLU A 87 -39.21 -9.38 -44.62
C GLU A 87 -38.08 -9.91 -45.53
N LEU A 88 -36.89 -9.32 -45.49
CA LEU A 88 -35.72 -9.77 -46.26
C LEU A 88 -35.10 -11.07 -45.70
N ASN A 89 -35.64 -11.64 -44.62
CA ASN A 89 -35.28 -12.95 -44.04
C ASN A 89 -33.78 -13.17 -43.85
N PHE A 90 -33.04 -12.11 -43.46
CA PHE A 90 -31.67 -12.28 -42.99
C PHE A 90 -31.67 -13.00 -41.64
N ASN A 91 -31.49 -14.33 -41.65
CA ASN A 91 -31.50 -15.20 -40.47
C ASN A 91 -30.62 -14.72 -39.29
N SER A 92 -29.64 -13.83 -39.53
CA SER A 92 -28.74 -13.27 -38.53
C SER A 92 -29.01 -11.80 -38.15
N PHE A 93 -29.78 -11.03 -38.93
CA PHE A 93 -29.95 -9.58 -38.74
C PHE A 93 -31.42 -9.18 -38.67
N THR A 94 -31.97 -9.14 -37.45
CA THR A 94 -33.26 -8.50 -37.17
C THR A 94 -33.08 -7.02 -36.87
N SER A 95 -34.08 -6.22 -37.22
CA SER A 95 -34.14 -4.78 -36.92
C SER A 95 -33.85 -4.48 -35.44
N ASP A 96 -34.34 -5.33 -34.52
CA ASP A 96 -34.08 -5.23 -33.08
C ASP A 96 -32.60 -5.44 -32.68
N ARG A 97 -31.88 -6.36 -33.33
CA ARG A 97 -30.44 -6.55 -33.10
C ARG A 97 -29.67 -5.30 -33.53
N ILE A 98 -30.03 -4.72 -34.67
CA ILE A 98 -29.40 -3.50 -35.20
C ILE A 98 -29.60 -2.32 -34.24
N LYS A 99 -30.82 -2.15 -33.70
CA LYS A 99 -31.11 -1.13 -32.69
C LYS A 99 -30.24 -1.29 -31.44
N ARG A 100 -30.08 -2.52 -30.93
CA ARG A 100 -29.22 -2.80 -29.76
C ARG A 100 -27.75 -2.49 -30.04
N LEU A 101 -27.24 -2.86 -31.21
CA LEU A 101 -25.88 -2.52 -31.65
C LEU A 101 -25.66 -1.00 -31.70
N PHE A 102 -26.61 -0.25 -32.26
CA PHE A 102 -26.54 1.20 -32.30
C PHE A 102 -26.52 1.83 -30.91
N ILE A 103 -27.34 1.33 -29.99
CA ILE A 103 -27.34 1.78 -28.58
C ILE A 103 -25.98 1.51 -27.93
N VAL A 104 -25.41 0.32 -28.10
CA VAL A 104 -24.09 -0.03 -27.54
C VAL A 104 -23.01 0.90 -28.09
N ILE A 105 -22.97 1.11 -29.41
CA ILE A 105 -21.98 1.99 -30.05
C ILE A 105 -22.09 3.42 -29.51
N VAL A 106 -23.30 3.96 -29.37
CA VAL A 106 -23.54 5.31 -28.83
C VAL A 106 -23.07 5.41 -27.38
N ILE A 107 -23.40 4.43 -26.54
CA ILE A 107 -23.00 4.42 -25.13
C ILE A 107 -21.47 4.33 -25.00
N CYS A 108 -20.83 3.42 -25.73
CA CYS A 108 -19.37 3.31 -25.73
C CYS A 108 -18.69 4.58 -26.23
N TYR A 109 -19.23 5.20 -27.29
CA TYR A 109 -18.69 6.46 -27.82
C TYR A 109 -18.87 7.63 -26.84
N PHE A 110 -19.98 7.67 -26.12
CA PHE A 110 -20.20 8.65 -25.04
C PHE A 110 -19.17 8.51 -23.93
N PHE A 111 -18.99 7.30 -23.37
CA PHE A 111 -18.01 7.08 -22.32
C PHE A 111 -16.58 7.31 -22.82
N TYR A 112 -16.27 6.98 -24.08
CA TYR A 112 -14.97 7.28 -24.67
C TYR A 112 -14.72 8.79 -24.73
N ASN A 113 -15.69 9.58 -25.18
CA ASN A 113 -15.58 11.05 -25.22
C ASN A 113 -15.46 11.68 -23.83
N LEU A 114 -15.94 11.00 -22.78
CA LEU A 114 -15.78 11.42 -21.38
C LEU A 114 -14.35 11.21 -20.85
N THR A 115 -13.47 10.55 -21.60
CA THR A 115 -12.05 10.34 -21.23
C THR A 115 -11.08 11.24 -22.00
N LEU A 116 -11.57 12.03 -22.96
CA LEU A 116 -10.74 12.93 -23.77
C LEU A 116 -10.22 14.12 -22.96
N GLU A 117 -9.23 14.83 -23.49
CA GLU A 117 -8.55 15.97 -22.83
C GLU A 117 -9.50 17.13 -22.48
N ASN A 118 -10.66 17.22 -23.14
CA ASN A 118 -11.69 18.22 -22.84
C ASN A 118 -12.68 17.74 -21.76
N SER A 119 -12.39 16.62 -21.08
CA SER A 119 -13.31 16.01 -20.13
C SER A 119 -13.10 16.43 -18.67
N PHE A 120 -14.11 16.22 -17.83
CA PHE A 120 -14.10 16.46 -16.39
C PHE A 120 -12.92 15.73 -15.73
N LEU A 121 -12.62 14.53 -16.24
CA LEU A 121 -11.53 13.68 -15.79
C LEU A 121 -10.17 14.38 -15.96
N TYR A 122 -9.98 15.17 -17.03
CA TYR A 122 -8.77 15.96 -17.26
C TYR A 122 -8.63 17.06 -16.19
N SER A 123 -9.69 17.85 -15.95
CA SER A 123 -9.63 18.95 -14.98
C SER A 123 -9.30 18.50 -13.55
N LYS A 124 -9.75 17.29 -13.17
CA LYS A 124 -9.56 16.74 -11.82
C LYS A 124 -8.20 16.05 -11.64
N LEU A 125 -7.63 15.49 -12.71
CA LEU A 125 -6.37 14.75 -12.69
C LEU A 125 -5.16 15.55 -13.20
N LYS A 126 -5.35 16.74 -13.78
CA LYS A 126 -4.29 17.65 -14.27
C LYS A 126 -3.25 18.03 -13.22
N LYS A 127 -3.56 17.85 -11.93
CA LYS A 127 -2.58 18.08 -10.86
C LYS A 127 -1.32 17.18 -10.98
N ASN A 128 -1.41 16.07 -11.73
CA ASN A 128 -0.31 15.15 -11.99
C ASN A 128 -0.26 14.76 -13.49
N ASP A 129 0.70 15.29 -14.24
CA ASP A 129 0.81 15.14 -15.70
C ASP A 129 0.91 13.68 -16.19
N ILE A 130 1.33 12.76 -15.32
CA ILE A 130 1.52 11.33 -15.66
C ILE A 130 0.25 10.50 -15.36
N VAL A 131 -0.57 10.91 -14.39
CA VAL A 131 -1.69 10.10 -13.90
C VAL A 131 -2.86 10.13 -14.89
N PHE A 132 -3.15 11.30 -15.46
CA PHE A 132 -4.29 11.43 -16.37
C PHE A 132 -4.15 10.55 -17.63
N PRO A 133 -3.04 10.59 -18.40
CA PRO A 133 -2.90 9.75 -19.59
C PRO A 133 -3.05 8.26 -19.27
N PHE A 134 -2.46 7.81 -18.15
CA PHE A 134 -2.53 6.42 -17.72
C PHE A 134 -3.96 5.99 -17.40
N VAL A 135 -4.66 6.73 -16.54
CA VAL A 135 -6.05 6.41 -16.15
C VAL A 135 -6.99 6.45 -17.36
N SER A 136 -6.84 7.46 -18.23
CA SER A 136 -7.65 7.57 -19.44
C SER A 136 -7.39 6.44 -20.43
N ILE A 137 -6.17 5.92 -20.54
CA ILE A 137 -5.89 4.72 -21.35
C ILE A 137 -6.60 3.50 -20.77
N VAL A 138 -6.52 3.27 -19.46
CA VAL A 138 -7.16 2.12 -18.79
C VAL A 138 -8.68 2.16 -18.97
N ILE A 139 -9.32 3.30 -18.74
CA ILE A 139 -10.78 3.44 -18.90
C ILE A 139 -11.19 3.20 -20.37
N ARG A 140 -10.44 3.76 -21.33
CA ARG A 140 -10.70 3.54 -22.76
C ARG A 140 -10.59 2.06 -23.14
N LEU A 141 -9.58 1.36 -22.62
CA LEU A 141 -9.42 -0.08 -22.84
C LEU A 141 -10.64 -0.85 -22.31
N LEU A 142 -11.10 -0.54 -21.09
CA LEU A 142 -12.28 -1.17 -20.50
C LEU A 142 -13.55 -0.91 -21.32
N ILE A 143 -13.76 0.34 -21.78
CA ILE A 143 -14.91 0.70 -22.63
C ILE A 143 -14.90 -0.11 -23.93
N VAL A 144 -13.74 -0.28 -24.56
CA VAL A 144 -13.59 -1.07 -25.78
C VAL A 144 -13.87 -2.55 -25.52
N ILE A 145 -13.30 -3.13 -24.45
CA ILE A 145 -13.53 -4.54 -24.09
C ILE A 145 -15.02 -4.80 -23.83
N ILE A 146 -15.69 -3.92 -23.06
CA ILE A 146 -17.13 -4.03 -22.77
C ILE A 146 -17.95 -3.87 -24.04
N GLY A 147 -17.63 -2.88 -24.87
CA GLY A 147 -18.32 -2.63 -26.14
C GLY A 147 -18.24 -3.81 -27.09
N VAL A 148 -17.04 -4.36 -27.30
CA VAL A 148 -16.83 -5.55 -28.13
C VAL A 148 -17.56 -6.75 -27.54
N SER A 149 -17.57 -6.92 -26.22
CA SER A 149 -18.31 -8.01 -25.55
C SER A 149 -19.82 -7.90 -25.78
N CYS A 150 -20.39 -6.70 -25.65
CA CYS A 150 -21.80 -6.44 -25.90
C CYS A 150 -22.18 -6.70 -27.37
N ILE A 151 -21.33 -6.29 -28.31
CA ILE A 151 -21.53 -6.56 -29.75
C ILE A 151 -21.44 -8.06 -30.02
N ALA A 152 -20.43 -8.75 -29.48
CA ALA A 152 -20.23 -10.17 -29.64
C ALA A 152 -21.43 -11.00 -29.14
N ARG A 153 -22.12 -10.53 -28.10
CA ARG A 153 -23.34 -11.13 -27.57
C ARG A 153 -24.48 -11.15 -28.60
N GLU A 154 -24.67 -10.07 -29.35
CA GLU A 154 -25.74 -9.97 -30.36
C GLU A 154 -25.54 -10.95 -31.52
N PHE A 155 -24.29 -11.32 -31.81
CA PHE A 155 -23.94 -12.32 -32.82
C PHE A 155 -23.88 -13.75 -32.28
N GLY A 156 -24.19 -13.97 -31.00
CA GLY A 156 -24.16 -15.31 -30.40
C GLY A 156 -22.76 -15.85 -30.11
N PHE A 157 -21.72 -15.00 -30.07
CA PHE A 157 -20.35 -15.38 -29.71
C PHE A 157 -20.19 -15.57 -28.19
N THR A 158 -20.98 -16.46 -27.60
CA THR A 158 -20.97 -16.74 -26.14
C THR A 158 -19.62 -17.24 -25.66
N GLY A 159 -18.90 -18.03 -26.47
CA GLY A 159 -17.55 -18.50 -26.16
C GLY A 159 -16.52 -17.38 -26.02
N PHE A 160 -16.64 -16.30 -26.80
CA PHE A 160 -15.78 -15.12 -26.69
C PHE A 160 -16.00 -14.39 -25.36
N ILE A 161 -17.25 -14.22 -24.97
CA ILE A 161 -17.63 -13.59 -23.70
C ILE A 161 -17.15 -14.45 -22.51
N ALA A 162 -17.33 -15.76 -22.59
CA ALA A 162 -16.85 -16.69 -21.57
C ALA A 162 -15.31 -16.62 -21.43
N GLY A 163 -14.58 -16.56 -22.55
CA GLY A 163 -13.14 -16.36 -22.57
C GLY A 163 -12.72 -15.04 -21.89
N LEU A 164 -13.37 -13.93 -22.23
CA LEU A 164 -13.11 -12.63 -21.59
C LEU A 164 -13.45 -12.64 -20.10
N GLY A 165 -14.49 -13.36 -19.68
CA GLY A 165 -14.82 -13.54 -18.26
C GLY A 165 -13.70 -14.23 -17.48
N ILE A 166 -13.17 -15.35 -18.01
CA ILE A 166 -12.06 -16.09 -17.39
C ILE A 166 -10.79 -15.23 -17.36
N SER A 167 -10.46 -14.54 -18.46
CA SER A 167 -9.32 -13.61 -18.51
C SER A 167 -9.48 -12.45 -17.52
N GLY A 168 -10.71 -11.96 -17.32
CA GLY A 168 -11.04 -10.92 -16.35
C GLY A 168 -10.77 -11.36 -14.90
N VAL A 169 -11.11 -12.61 -14.56
CA VAL A 169 -10.78 -13.18 -13.24
C VAL A 169 -9.27 -13.28 -13.05
N ALA A 170 -8.53 -13.77 -14.05
CA ALA A 170 -7.08 -13.83 -13.98
C ALA A 170 -6.45 -12.43 -13.78
N PHE A 171 -6.96 -11.42 -14.48
CA PHE A 171 -6.52 -10.03 -14.30
C PHE A 171 -6.87 -9.49 -12.90
N ALA A 172 -8.06 -9.81 -12.37
CA ALA A 172 -8.46 -9.41 -11.03
C ALA A 172 -7.56 -10.01 -9.94
N LEU A 173 -7.16 -11.28 -10.08
CA LEU A 173 -6.20 -11.92 -9.19
C LEU A 173 -4.83 -11.23 -9.25
N MET A 174 -4.36 -10.86 -10.46
CA MET A 174 -3.12 -10.09 -10.61
C MET A 174 -3.20 -8.69 -9.98
N ALA A 175 -4.37 -8.06 -10.02
CA ALA A 175 -4.60 -6.74 -9.46
C ALA A 175 -4.89 -6.73 -7.94
N GLN A 176 -5.03 -7.90 -7.31
CA GLN A 176 -5.43 -8.05 -5.91
C GLN A 176 -4.54 -7.25 -4.95
N ASP A 177 -3.22 -7.24 -5.19
CA ASP A 177 -2.27 -6.49 -4.36
C ASP A 177 -2.49 -4.98 -4.40
N ALA A 178 -2.87 -4.43 -5.56
CA ALA A 178 -3.13 -3.00 -5.70
C ALA A 178 -4.36 -2.60 -4.87
N PHE A 179 -5.43 -3.39 -4.95
CA PHE A 179 -6.64 -3.16 -4.15
C PHE A 179 -6.40 -3.39 -2.66
N SER A 180 -5.67 -4.44 -2.29
CA SER A 180 -5.32 -4.74 -0.90
C SER A 180 -4.59 -3.57 -0.23
N ASN A 181 -3.64 -2.96 -0.94
CA ASN A 181 -2.93 -1.78 -0.43
C ASN A 181 -3.83 -0.54 -0.30
N LEU A 182 -4.74 -0.34 -1.24
CA LEU A 182 -5.68 0.77 -1.20
C LEU A 182 -6.65 0.64 -0.03
N PHE A 183 -7.20 -0.56 0.20
CA PHE A 183 -8.06 -0.83 1.36
C PHE A 183 -7.27 -0.77 2.67
N GLY A 184 -6.04 -1.29 2.72
CA GLY A 184 -5.16 -1.13 3.88
C GLY A 184 -4.90 0.33 4.21
N GLY A 185 -4.65 1.17 3.20
CA GLY A 185 -4.48 2.61 3.39
C GLY A 185 -5.74 3.29 3.92
N MET A 186 -6.92 2.90 3.41
CA MET A 186 -8.20 3.40 3.88
C MET A 186 -8.44 3.05 5.36
N ILE A 187 -8.18 1.81 5.75
CA ILE A 187 -8.31 1.34 7.14
C ILE A 187 -7.38 2.13 8.07
N ILE A 188 -6.12 2.33 7.70
CA ILE A 188 -5.16 3.14 8.49
C ILE A 188 -5.69 4.56 8.72
N VAL A 189 -6.32 5.17 7.70
CA VAL A 189 -6.86 6.54 7.81
C VAL A 189 -8.15 6.61 8.65
N LEU A 190 -8.98 5.58 8.57
CA LEU A 190 -10.27 5.50 9.28
C LEU A 190 -10.07 5.15 10.75
N ASP A 191 -9.35 4.06 11.03
CA ASP A 191 -9.16 3.54 12.38
C ASP A 191 -8.03 4.27 13.13
N ARG A 192 -7.12 4.90 12.38
CA ARG A 192 -5.98 5.67 12.91
C ARG A 192 -5.19 4.95 14.02
N PRO A 193 -4.70 3.72 13.78
CA PRO A 193 -3.85 3.02 14.76
C PRO A 193 -2.53 3.77 15.03
N PHE A 194 -2.12 4.63 14.11
CA PHE A 194 -0.99 5.54 14.23
C PHE A 194 -1.18 6.74 13.28
N ALA A 195 -0.44 7.80 13.54
CA ALA A 195 -0.37 9.00 12.72
C ALA A 195 1.06 9.30 12.24
N LYS A 196 1.17 10.25 11.32
CA LYS A 196 2.47 10.81 10.93
C LYS A 196 3.14 11.45 12.14
N GLY A 197 4.40 11.07 12.39
CA GLY A 197 5.18 11.49 13.55
C GLY A 197 5.22 10.45 14.67
N ASP A 198 4.37 9.43 14.63
CA ASP A 198 4.36 8.40 15.67
C ASP A 198 5.54 7.45 15.52
N TRP A 199 6.15 7.08 16.66
CA TRP A 199 7.03 5.93 16.78
C TRP A 199 6.20 4.65 16.83
N ILE A 200 6.33 3.83 15.79
CA ILE A 200 5.68 2.53 15.67
C ILE A 200 6.69 1.40 15.62
N GLN A 201 6.28 0.22 16.06
CA GLN A 201 7.01 -1.03 15.92
C GLN A 201 6.09 -2.12 15.38
N THR A 202 6.60 -2.82 14.37
CA THR A 202 6.05 -4.08 13.86
C THR A 202 7.09 -5.19 14.06
N PRO A 203 6.76 -6.47 13.82
CA PRO A 203 7.71 -7.57 13.97
C PRO A 203 9.00 -7.43 13.14
N GLN A 204 8.98 -6.62 12.08
CA GLN A 204 10.08 -6.52 11.12
C GLN A 204 10.75 -5.15 11.11
N ILE A 205 10.08 -4.12 11.62
CA ILE A 205 10.61 -2.77 11.55
C ILE A 205 10.13 -1.91 12.70
N GLU A 206 10.99 -0.97 13.07
CA GLU A 206 10.74 -0.01 14.13
C GLU A 206 11.26 1.36 13.70
N GLY A 207 10.47 2.40 13.96
CA GLY A 207 10.84 3.76 13.63
C GLY A 207 9.70 4.76 13.68
N ILE A 208 9.96 5.96 13.16
CA ILE A 208 9.02 7.08 13.17
C ILE A 208 8.31 7.18 11.80
N VAL A 209 6.99 7.29 11.81
CA VAL A 209 6.18 7.43 10.59
C VAL A 209 6.44 8.81 9.96
N GLU A 210 7.00 8.82 8.75
CA GLU A 210 7.27 10.07 8.02
C GLU A 210 6.10 10.51 7.14
N ASP A 211 5.44 9.55 6.51
CA ASP A 211 4.39 9.83 5.54
C ASP A 211 3.48 8.62 5.34
N ILE A 212 2.20 8.90 5.11
CA ILE A 212 1.18 7.88 4.83
C ILE A 212 0.57 8.24 3.49
N THR A 213 0.81 7.41 2.49
CA THR A 213 0.24 7.55 1.14
C THR A 213 -0.91 6.56 0.95
N PHE A 214 -1.59 6.63 -0.20
CA PHE A 214 -2.71 5.71 -0.49
C PHE A 214 -2.30 4.24 -0.57
N ARG A 215 -1.04 3.92 -0.91
CA ARG A 215 -0.55 2.55 -1.10
C ARG A 215 0.48 2.11 -0.06
N SER A 216 1.24 3.04 0.48
CA SER A 216 2.34 2.72 1.39
C SER A 216 2.55 3.77 2.47
N THR A 217 3.16 3.32 3.56
CA THR A 217 3.61 4.15 4.67
C THR A 217 5.13 4.16 4.70
N LYS A 218 5.71 5.35 4.86
CA LYS A 218 7.16 5.53 5.00
C LYS A 218 7.51 5.64 6.47
N VAL A 219 8.44 4.81 6.92
CA VAL A 219 8.93 4.78 8.31
C VAL A 219 10.42 5.02 8.30
N ARG A 220 10.87 6.05 9.04
CA ARG A 220 12.29 6.30 9.27
C ARG A 220 12.76 5.47 10.46
N THR A 221 13.66 4.55 10.20
CA THR A 221 14.27 3.70 11.23
C THR A 221 15.23 4.51 12.11
N PHE A 222 15.61 3.95 13.26
CA PHE A 222 16.63 4.55 14.12
C PHE A 222 18.04 4.52 13.53
N THR A 223 18.27 3.76 12.45
CA THR A 223 19.50 3.86 11.64
C THR A 223 19.42 4.95 10.57
N MET A 224 18.39 5.82 10.64
CA MET A 224 18.12 6.94 9.74
C MET A 224 17.80 6.55 8.29
N SER A 225 17.55 5.27 8.01
CA SER A 225 17.06 4.79 6.71
C SER A 225 15.54 4.88 6.61
N VAL A 226 14.99 5.06 5.40
CA VAL A 226 13.53 5.10 5.16
C VAL A 226 13.08 3.79 4.58
N ALA A 227 12.20 3.09 5.29
CA ALA A 227 11.51 1.92 4.77
C ALA A 227 10.14 2.31 4.23
N THR A 228 9.82 1.80 3.04
CA THR A 228 8.49 1.97 2.44
C THR A 228 7.73 0.67 2.57
N ILE A 229 6.66 0.68 3.37
CA ILE A 229 5.90 -0.51 3.74
C ILE A 229 4.54 -0.46 3.04
N PRO A 230 4.13 -1.53 2.33
CA PRO A 230 2.79 -1.61 1.76
C PRO A 230 1.72 -1.49 2.85
N ASN A 231 0.70 -0.67 2.65
CA ASN A 231 -0.35 -0.45 3.65
C ASN A 231 -1.13 -1.73 3.96
N SER A 232 -1.28 -2.64 2.97
CA SER A 232 -1.89 -3.95 3.22
C SER A 232 -1.15 -4.76 4.26
N LYS A 233 0.17 -4.61 4.35
CA LYS A 233 0.99 -5.32 5.32
C LYS A 233 0.77 -4.75 6.73
N LEU A 234 0.82 -3.42 6.86
CA LEU A 234 0.58 -2.76 8.14
C LEU A 234 -0.85 -3.00 8.66
N ALA A 235 -1.84 -3.01 7.78
CA ALA A 235 -3.22 -3.27 8.17
C ALA A 235 -3.46 -4.73 8.65
N ASN A 236 -2.56 -5.66 8.34
CA ASN A 236 -2.67 -7.08 8.69
C ASN A 236 -1.66 -7.54 9.76
N GLU A 237 -0.72 -6.68 10.16
CA GLU A 237 0.28 -6.98 11.20
C GLU A 237 -0.08 -6.29 12.52
N GLU A 238 0.38 -6.86 13.63
CA GLU A 238 0.28 -6.21 14.94
C GLU A 238 1.22 -5.00 14.98
N ILE A 239 0.70 -3.85 15.42
CA ILE A 239 1.44 -2.59 15.49
C ILE A 239 1.43 -2.10 16.93
N ILE A 240 2.63 -1.89 17.47
CA ILE A 240 2.82 -1.22 18.75
C ILE A 240 3.07 0.26 18.47
N ASN A 241 2.16 1.13 18.90
CA ASN A 241 2.38 2.57 18.86
C ASN A 241 2.98 3.04 20.19
N TRP A 242 4.28 3.32 20.18
CA TRP A 242 4.99 3.76 21.38
C TRP A 242 4.67 5.21 21.77
N SER A 243 4.10 5.99 20.85
CA SER A 243 3.71 7.39 21.08
C SER A 243 2.42 7.51 21.89
N GLU A 244 1.54 6.51 21.78
CA GLU A 244 0.28 6.41 22.55
C GLU A 244 0.49 5.83 23.96
N ARG A 245 1.72 5.48 24.31
CA ARG A 245 2.05 5.03 25.67
C ARG A 245 1.68 6.13 26.67
N ARG A 246 1.18 5.75 27.86
CA ARG A 246 0.90 6.70 28.97
C ARG A 246 1.95 6.70 30.06
N LEU A 247 2.54 5.54 30.30
CA LEU A 247 3.53 5.30 31.33
C LEU A 247 4.66 4.45 30.76
N ARG A 248 5.89 4.80 31.08
CA ARG A 248 7.09 4.07 30.68
C ARG A 248 7.58 3.19 31.81
N ARG A 249 7.70 1.90 31.54
CA ARG A 249 8.20 0.92 32.50
C ARG A 249 9.70 1.09 32.71
N ILE A 250 10.13 1.18 33.96
CA ILE A 250 11.51 1.00 34.38
C ILE A 250 11.59 -0.33 35.13
N HIS A 251 12.48 -1.20 34.68
CA HIS A 251 12.77 -2.46 35.36
C HIS A 251 14.27 -2.70 35.35
N PHE A 252 14.81 -3.11 36.48
CA PHE A 252 16.20 -3.54 36.60
C PHE A 252 16.35 -4.46 37.80
N LYS A 253 17.37 -5.31 37.72
CA LYS A 253 17.71 -6.30 38.72
C LYS A 253 19.18 -6.13 39.05
N PHE A 254 19.51 -6.06 40.32
CA PHE A 254 20.90 -6.10 40.79
C PHE A 254 21.06 -7.20 41.83
N THR A 255 22.29 -7.65 42.01
CA THR A 255 22.61 -8.74 42.93
C THR A 255 23.49 -8.19 44.04
N ILE A 256 23.16 -8.53 45.28
CA ILE A 256 23.96 -8.23 46.47
C ILE A 256 24.63 -9.52 46.97
N LYS A 257 25.73 -9.41 47.72
CA LYS A 257 26.44 -10.60 48.21
C LYS A 257 25.56 -11.48 49.10
N SER A 258 25.79 -12.79 49.03
CA SER A 258 25.05 -13.79 49.82
C SER A 258 25.34 -13.73 51.32
N ASN A 259 26.44 -13.10 51.72
CA ASN A 259 26.75 -12.87 53.14
C ASN A 259 26.08 -11.62 53.73
N THR A 260 25.26 -10.90 52.96
CA THR A 260 24.55 -9.70 53.44
C THR A 260 23.55 -10.07 54.55
N PRO A 261 23.63 -9.46 55.74
CA PRO A 261 22.67 -9.69 56.82
C PRO A 261 21.23 -9.32 56.43
N ILE A 262 20.27 -10.17 56.79
CA ILE A 262 18.82 -9.98 56.48
C ILE A 262 18.31 -8.58 56.88
N LYS A 263 18.79 -8.03 57.99
CA LYS A 263 18.41 -6.69 58.45
C LYS A 263 18.81 -5.60 57.45
N LYS A 264 20.03 -5.67 56.89
CA LYS A 264 20.52 -4.74 55.85
C LYS A 264 19.73 -4.90 54.55
N ILE A 265 19.39 -6.13 54.17
CA ILE A 265 18.56 -6.40 53.00
C ILE A 265 17.18 -5.72 53.13
N ARG A 266 16.49 -5.92 54.26
CA ARG A 266 15.18 -5.29 54.50
C ARG A 266 15.28 -3.76 54.49
N SER A 267 16.26 -3.22 55.22
CA SER A 267 16.53 -1.79 55.29
C SER A 267 16.74 -1.16 53.90
N LEU A 268 17.58 -1.78 53.06
CA LEU A 268 17.83 -1.34 51.70
C LEU A 268 16.56 -1.34 50.84
N LEU A 269 15.77 -2.41 50.87
CA LEU A 269 14.53 -2.51 50.10
C LEU A 269 13.52 -1.44 50.53
N ASP A 270 13.38 -1.22 51.84
CA ASP A 270 12.48 -0.21 52.40
C ASP A 270 12.91 1.20 52.01
N LYS A 271 14.21 1.53 52.09
CA LYS A 271 14.77 2.82 51.64
C LYS A 271 14.52 3.09 50.16
N ILE A 272 14.79 2.10 49.30
CA ILE A 272 14.55 2.23 47.85
C ILE A 272 13.06 2.45 47.59
N LYS A 273 12.19 1.68 48.25
CA LYS A 273 10.74 1.79 48.09
C LYS A 273 10.22 3.15 48.56
N GLU A 274 10.74 3.67 49.67
CA GLU A 274 10.42 5.00 50.17
C GLU A 274 10.85 6.11 49.20
N TYR A 275 12.08 6.03 48.69
CA TYR A 275 12.59 6.98 47.69
C TYR A 275 11.72 7.00 46.44
N LEU A 276 11.40 5.84 45.87
CA LEU A 276 10.56 5.75 44.67
C LEU A 276 9.13 6.26 44.93
N ASN A 277 8.54 5.98 46.09
CA ASN A 277 7.21 6.49 46.48
C ASN A 277 7.17 8.02 46.61
N ASN A 278 8.29 8.63 46.99
CA ASN A 278 8.42 10.08 47.18
C ASN A 278 8.87 10.81 45.92
N HIS A 279 9.30 10.10 44.89
CA HIS A 279 9.80 10.69 43.65
C HIS A 279 8.66 11.20 42.75
N GLU A 280 8.71 12.48 42.34
CA GLU A 280 7.61 13.14 41.61
C GLU A 280 7.30 12.51 40.24
N LYS A 281 8.34 12.06 39.53
CA LYS A 281 8.23 11.46 38.18
C LYS A 281 7.86 9.98 38.17
N ILE A 282 7.71 9.35 39.33
CA ILE A 282 7.38 7.93 39.44
C ILE A 282 5.89 7.78 39.71
N ASP A 283 5.28 6.89 38.94
CA ASP A 283 3.89 6.50 39.12
C ASP A 283 3.75 5.63 40.38
N LYS A 284 2.79 5.98 41.23
CA LYS A 284 2.64 5.40 42.56
C LYS A 284 1.70 4.20 42.60
N ASP A 285 0.97 3.94 41.50
CA ASP A 285 0.00 2.85 41.46
C ASP A 285 0.69 1.48 41.48
N LEU A 286 1.90 1.39 40.91
CA LEU A 286 2.69 0.17 40.93
C LEU A 286 4.19 0.42 41.12
N ILE A 287 4.65 0.20 42.35
CA ILE A 287 6.07 0.17 42.71
C ILE A 287 6.36 -1.17 43.39
N ILE A 288 7.14 -2.01 42.71
CA ILE A 288 7.62 -3.28 43.24
C ILE A 288 9.11 -3.13 43.49
N VAL A 289 9.51 -3.26 44.75
CA VAL A 289 10.89 -3.43 45.18
C VAL A 289 10.92 -4.70 46.02
N SER A 290 11.54 -5.76 45.50
CA SER A 290 11.44 -7.08 46.09
C SER A 290 12.75 -7.83 46.07
N PHE A 291 13.01 -8.56 47.13
CA PHE A 291 13.98 -9.64 47.14
C PHE A 291 13.37 -10.84 46.42
N ASN A 292 13.89 -11.21 45.25
CA ASN A 292 13.23 -12.20 44.38
C ASN A 292 14.08 -13.39 43.95
N ASP A 293 15.37 -13.40 44.28
CA ASP A 293 16.27 -14.45 43.83
C ASP A 293 17.27 -14.85 44.92
N LEU A 294 17.41 -16.16 45.11
CA LEU A 294 18.35 -16.80 46.02
C LEU A 294 19.27 -17.66 45.14
N SER A 295 20.39 -17.10 44.73
CA SER A 295 21.34 -17.78 43.83
C SER A 295 22.67 -18.04 44.50
N ASN A 296 23.44 -18.99 43.96
CA ASN A 296 24.84 -19.20 44.33
C ASN A 296 25.73 -17.98 44.04
N MET A 297 25.30 -17.10 43.15
CA MET A 297 25.97 -15.85 42.81
C MET A 297 25.62 -14.71 43.77
N GLY A 298 24.64 -14.88 44.65
CA GLY A 298 24.18 -13.84 45.56
C GLY A 298 22.66 -13.71 45.60
N TYR A 299 22.21 -12.65 46.24
CA TYR A 299 20.79 -12.36 46.43
C TYR A 299 20.31 -11.31 45.44
N GLY A 300 19.22 -11.60 44.73
CA GLY A 300 18.66 -10.70 43.72
C GLY A 300 17.64 -9.73 44.31
N VAL A 301 17.85 -8.44 44.01
CA VAL A 301 16.88 -7.37 44.22
C VAL A 301 16.27 -7.02 42.86
N PHE A 302 14.95 -7.08 42.79
CA PHE A 302 14.17 -6.76 41.61
C PHE A 302 13.34 -5.52 41.84
N MET A 303 13.41 -4.61 40.88
CA MET A 303 12.60 -3.39 40.85
C MET A 303 11.78 -3.32 39.57
N TYR A 304 10.53 -2.92 39.74
CA TYR A 304 9.58 -2.72 38.67
C TYR A 304 8.66 -1.56 39.05
N PHE A 305 8.70 -0.50 38.25
CA PHE A 305 7.85 0.67 38.44
C PHE A 305 7.65 1.40 37.10
N TYR A 306 6.80 2.42 37.12
CA TYR A 306 6.49 3.23 35.96
C TYR A 306 6.89 4.69 36.17
N THR A 307 7.22 5.38 35.08
CA THR A 307 7.40 6.84 35.05
C THR A 307 6.51 7.47 34.00
N ASN A 308 6.11 8.72 34.24
CA ASN A 308 5.41 9.56 33.28
C ASN A 308 6.37 10.36 32.36
N GLU A 309 7.68 10.17 32.47
CA GLU A 309 8.66 10.84 31.62
C GLU A 309 8.81 10.12 30.27
N MET A 310 8.25 10.73 29.22
CA MET A 310 8.12 10.12 27.90
C MET A 310 9.25 10.53 26.95
N ASN A 311 9.84 11.71 27.18
CA ASN A 311 10.98 12.15 26.39
C ASN A 311 12.16 11.21 26.65
N PHE A 312 12.75 10.66 25.58
CA PHE A 312 13.77 9.64 25.71
C PHE A 312 15.02 10.14 26.47
N ILE A 313 15.45 11.38 26.23
CA ILE A 313 16.64 11.95 26.87
C ILE A 313 16.37 12.14 28.37
N LYS A 314 15.25 12.79 28.72
CA LYS A 314 14.85 13.00 30.13
C LYS A 314 14.61 11.68 30.88
N TYR A 315 14.09 10.68 30.18
CA TYR A 315 13.93 9.33 30.72
C TYR A 315 15.29 8.71 31.07
N GLU A 316 16.30 8.87 30.20
CA GLU A 316 17.65 8.36 30.47
C GLU A 316 18.31 9.13 31.63
N GLU A 317 18.14 10.45 31.71
CA GLU A 317 18.58 11.28 32.84
C GLU A 317 17.93 10.83 34.16
N LEU A 318 16.61 10.62 34.17
CA LEU A 318 15.88 10.12 35.33
C LEU A 318 16.38 8.72 35.73
N ARG A 319 16.65 7.86 34.75
CA ARG A 319 17.16 6.51 35.01
C ARG A 319 18.57 6.55 35.60
N GLU A 320 19.42 7.46 35.12
CA GLU A 320 20.74 7.71 35.68
C GLU A 320 20.64 8.20 37.14
N GLU A 321 19.79 9.20 37.40
CA GLU A 321 19.55 9.73 38.75
C GLU A 321 19.14 8.63 39.73
N ILE A 322 18.13 7.83 39.37
CA ILE A 322 17.64 6.73 40.22
C ILE A 322 18.74 5.68 40.45
N ASN A 323 19.49 5.32 39.42
CA ASN A 323 20.57 4.34 39.53
C ASN A 323 21.67 4.83 40.49
N ILE A 324 22.10 6.08 40.36
CA ILE A 324 23.11 6.69 41.24
C ILE A 324 22.58 6.74 42.68
N ARG A 325 21.33 7.17 42.88
CA ARG A 325 20.75 7.25 44.23
C ARG A 325 20.65 5.88 44.90
N ILE A 326 20.38 4.82 44.13
CA ILE A 326 20.37 3.45 44.65
C ILE A 326 21.79 3.00 45.02
N LEU A 327 22.81 3.34 44.22
CA LEU A 327 24.20 3.04 44.56
C LEU A 327 24.60 3.71 45.88
N GLU A 328 24.23 4.97 46.07
CA GLU A 328 24.45 5.68 47.35
C GLU A 328 23.77 4.95 48.52
N MET A 329 22.51 4.52 48.38
CA MET A 329 21.81 3.76 49.42
C MET A 329 22.47 2.41 49.75
N VAL A 330 23.02 1.75 48.72
CA VAL A 330 23.76 0.50 48.88
C VAL A 330 25.04 0.74 49.68
N GLU A 331 25.77 1.83 49.40
CA GLU A 331 26.96 2.23 50.17
C GLU A 331 26.61 2.64 51.61
N GLU A 332 25.55 3.44 51.80
CA GLU A 332 25.05 3.86 53.13
C GLU A 332 24.68 2.68 54.03
N GLU A 333 24.06 1.63 53.45
CA GLU A 333 23.70 0.40 54.17
C GLU A 333 24.88 -0.58 54.31
N GLU A 334 26.06 -0.22 53.79
CA GLU A 334 27.25 -1.07 53.71
C GLU A 334 26.89 -2.45 53.15
N VAL A 335 26.13 -2.44 52.05
CA VAL A 335 25.76 -3.63 51.29
C VAL A 335 26.69 -3.70 50.09
N GLU A 336 27.28 -4.88 49.86
CA GLU A 336 28.19 -5.05 48.73
C GLU A 336 27.42 -5.58 47.52
N LEU A 337 27.50 -4.84 46.40
CA LEU A 337 27.04 -5.35 45.12
C LEU A 337 27.91 -6.52 44.68
N MET A 338 27.24 -7.56 44.18
CA MET A 338 27.91 -8.61 43.47
C MET A 338 28.06 -8.21 42.01
N PHE A 339 29.23 -7.70 41.65
CA PHE A 339 29.62 -7.59 40.25
C PHE A 339 30.11 -8.95 39.78
N MET A 340 29.55 -9.45 38.67
CA MET A 340 29.96 -10.71 38.08
C MET A 340 31.34 -10.54 37.42
N PHE A 341 32.42 -10.49 38.20
CA PHE A 341 33.77 -10.66 37.70
C PHE A 341 34.20 -12.12 37.88
N ASN A 342 34.23 -12.85 36.78
CA ASN A 342 34.72 -14.23 36.75
C ASN A 342 36.27 -14.24 36.81
N PHE A 343 36.87 -13.83 37.93
CA PHE A 343 38.33 -13.81 38.13
C PHE A 343 38.96 -15.22 38.24
N ALA A 344 38.15 -16.25 38.49
CA ALA A 344 38.64 -17.62 38.66
C ALA A 344 39.24 -18.22 37.37
N ALA A 345 38.91 -17.70 36.18
CA ALA A 345 39.44 -18.19 34.90
C ALA A 345 40.79 -17.58 34.51
N MET A 346 41.21 -16.48 35.14
CA MET A 346 42.39 -15.71 34.70
C MET A 346 43.68 -16.11 35.41
N ASN A 347 43.59 -16.73 36.59
CA ASN A 347 44.79 -17.09 37.37
C ASN A 347 45.35 -18.50 37.07
N ASN A 348 44.62 -19.36 36.34
CA ASN A 348 45.07 -20.71 36.00
C ASN A 348 45.64 -20.87 34.57
N ASN A 349 45.44 -19.91 33.66
CA ASN A 349 45.84 -20.05 32.25
C ASN A 349 47.16 -19.35 31.86
N ASN A 350 47.77 -18.55 32.74
CA ASN A 350 48.98 -17.80 32.37
C ASN A 350 50.28 -18.63 32.40
N ASN A 351 50.30 -19.80 33.05
CA ASN A 351 51.52 -20.60 33.16
C ASN A 351 51.63 -21.76 32.15
N SER A 352 50.55 -22.23 31.52
CA SER A 352 50.62 -23.34 30.54
C SER A 352 50.58 -22.90 29.08
N ASN A 353 49.90 -21.79 28.74
CA ASN A 353 49.69 -21.41 27.34
C ASN A 353 50.87 -20.67 26.69
N ASN A 354 51.73 -20.01 27.47
CA ASN A 354 52.88 -19.28 26.90
C ASN A 354 53.94 -20.21 26.29
N ASN A 355 54.12 -21.41 26.85
CA ASN A 355 55.12 -22.36 26.33
C ASN A 355 54.66 -23.02 25.02
N ASN A 356 53.36 -23.30 24.87
CA ASN A 356 52.80 -23.94 23.68
C ASN A 356 52.58 -22.97 22.52
N ALA A 357 52.29 -21.69 22.81
CA ALA A 357 52.15 -20.67 21.76
C ALA A 357 53.51 -20.31 21.14
N VAL A 358 54.57 -20.22 21.96
CA VAL A 358 55.92 -19.92 21.49
C VAL A 358 56.53 -21.10 20.73
N SER A 359 56.23 -22.35 21.09
CA SER A 359 56.67 -23.53 20.31
C SER A 359 55.99 -23.60 18.94
N ASN A 360 54.67 -23.42 18.88
CA ASN A 360 53.91 -23.44 17.62
C ASN A 360 54.29 -22.30 16.65
N LEU A 361 54.65 -21.12 17.17
CA LEU A 361 55.13 -20.01 16.35
C LEU A 361 56.54 -20.28 15.79
N ARG A 362 57.41 -20.96 16.56
CA ARG A 362 58.74 -21.38 16.06
C ARG A 362 58.65 -22.42 14.97
N GLU A 363 57.74 -23.38 15.10
CA GLU A 363 57.50 -24.42 14.08
C GLU A 363 56.98 -23.80 12.77
N LYS A 364 55.99 -22.90 12.85
CA LYS A 364 55.48 -22.17 11.67
C LYS A 364 56.52 -21.27 11.01
N CYS A 365 57.40 -20.63 11.77
CA CYS A 365 58.49 -19.84 11.19
C CYS A 365 59.51 -20.71 10.45
N GLN A 366 59.81 -21.92 10.95
CA GLN A 366 60.70 -22.87 10.26
C GLN A 366 60.08 -23.41 8.97
N GLU A 367 58.77 -23.66 8.94
CA GLU A 367 58.04 -24.02 7.72
C GLU A 367 58.04 -22.90 6.67
N ILE A 368 57.93 -21.63 7.09
CA ILE A 368 57.97 -20.50 6.16
C ILE A 368 59.38 -20.29 5.60
N GLU A 369 60.43 -20.51 6.39
CA GLU A 369 61.82 -20.45 5.91
C GLU A 369 62.16 -21.60 4.95
N SER A 370 61.66 -22.81 5.19
CA SER A 370 61.87 -23.94 4.28
C SER A 370 61.14 -23.72 2.95
N MET A 371 59.91 -23.19 2.98
CA MET A 371 59.15 -22.82 1.77
C MET A 371 59.83 -21.70 0.97
N LYS A 372 60.45 -20.71 1.63
CA LYS A 372 61.23 -19.68 0.92
C LYS A 372 62.46 -20.25 0.21
N LYS A 373 63.21 -21.16 0.85
CA LYS A 373 64.36 -21.82 0.21
C LYS A 373 63.95 -22.64 -1.01
N ILE A 374 62.84 -23.38 -0.94
CA ILE A 374 62.32 -24.16 -2.07
C ILE A 374 61.95 -23.24 -3.25
N ASN A 375 61.34 -22.08 -2.97
CA ASN A 375 60.93 -21.15 -4.02
C ASN A 375 62.13 -20.41 -4.66
N GLU A 376 63.18 -20.13 -3.89
CA GLU A 376 64.45 -19.59 -4.41
C GLU A 376 65.20 -20.60 -5.28
N GLU A 377 65.14 -21.90 -4.96
CA GLU A 377 65.72 -22.96 -5.79
C GLU A 377 64.92 -23.17 -7.10
N LEU A 378 63.58 -23.11 -7.05
CA LEU A 378 62.73 -23.19 -8.24
C LEU A 378 62.83 -21.96 -9.15
N GLY A 379 63.17 -20.79 -8.59
CA GLY A 379 63.39 -19.55 -9.35
C GLY A 379 64.72 -19.46 -10.09
N ARG A 380 65.69 -20.35 -9.83
CA ARG A 380 67.01 -20.38 -10.52
C ARG A 380 67.08 -21.32 -11.72
N ASN A 381 66.05 -22.12 -11.97
CA ASN A 381 65.97 -23.06 -13.12
C ASN A 381 64.95 -22.61 -14.18
N ARG A 382 64.71 -21.30 -14.34
CA ARG A 382 64.02 -20.71 -15.49
C ARG A 382 64.90 -19.75 -16.24
#